data_AF-A0A7V9ASX2-F1
#
_entry.id   AF-A0A7V9ASX2-F1
#
_cell.length_a   1.000
_cell.length_b   1.000
_cell.length_c   1.000
_cell.angle_alpha   90.00
_cell.angle_beta   90.00
_cell.angle_gamma   90.00
#
_symmetry.space_group_name_H-M   'P 1'
#
loop_
_entity.id
_entity.type
_entity.pdbx_description
1 polymer ?
#
loop_
_entity_poly.entity_id
_entity_poly.type
_entity_poly.pdbx_seq_one_letter_code
_entity_poly.pdbx_strand_id
1 'polypeptide(L)'
;GKAAARKAGSRAKTTARQARKAPGVSQAEGAVKGAVASEDDLAIPDYDSKNASEIVTALTGLSQIDLGKVDAYERRHESRATILRKIGTLRGPEPWPGYDELTVDEVRNALGGDHGDEANSAREYERRHKSRAGVLEAADREEPARQARSSAAR
;
A
#
# COMPACT_ATOMS: atom_id res chain seq x y z
N GLY A 1 -12.72 15.34 31.65
CA GLY A 1 -12.82 13.95 32.16
C GLY A 1 -12.28 12.94 31.14
N LYS A 2 -11.73 11.80 31.60
CA LYS A 2 -11.08 10.77 30.74
C LYS A 2 -11.92 10.31 29.54
N ALA A 3 -13.24 10.27 29.65
CA ALA A 3 -14.14 9.88 28.57
C ALA A 3 -14.14 10.86 27.38
N ALA A 4 -14.07 12.17 27.64
CA ALA A 4 -14.02 13.19 26.59
C ALA A 4 -12.69 13.14 25.80
N ALA A 5 -11.57 12.90 26.49
CA ALA A 5 -10.26 12.73 25.86
C ALA A 5 -10.20 11.47 24.98
N ARG A 6 -10.80 10.35 25.42
CA ARG A 6 -10.91 9.13 24.61
C ARG A 6 -11.73 9.34 23.34
N LYS A 7 -12.86 10.04 23.45
CA LYS A 7 -13.75 10.33 22.31
C LYS A 7 -13.12 11.30 21.30
N ALA A 8 -12.33 12.27 21.78
CA ALA A 8 -11.55 13.17 20.92
C ALA A 8 -10.43 12.42 20.18
N GLY A 9 -9.69 11.56 20.88
CA GLY A 9 -8.65 10.72 20.26
C GLY A 9 -9.21 9.74 19.23
N SER A 10 -10.39 9.16 19.46
CA SER A 10 -11.03 8.27 18.48
C SER A 10 -11.49 9.03 17.24
N ARG A 11 -12.10 10.22 17.40
CA ARG A 11 -12.48 11.07 16.25
C ARG A 11 -11.25 11.47 15.44
N ALA A 12 -10.20 11.95 16.08
CA ALA A 12 -8.96 12.34 15.39
C ALA A 12 -8.36 11.17 14.59
N LYS A 13 -8.38 9.94 15.14
CA LYS A 13 -7.99 8.73 14.41
C LYS A 13 -8.88 8.45 13.20
N THR A 14 -10.20 8.60 13.33
CA THR A 14 -11.14 8.41 12.23
C THR A 14 -10.93 9.45 11.13
N THR A 15 -10.77 10.74 11.47
CA THR A 15 -10.51 11.79 10.48
C THR A 15 -9.17 11.60 9.80
N ALA A 16 -8.13 11.21 10.54
CA ALA A 16 -6.81 10.91 9.95
C ALA A 16 -6.83 9.68 9.03
N ARG A 17 -7.62 8.65 9.36
CA ARG A 17 -7.86 7.50 8.46
C ARG A 17 -8.64 7.92 7.22
N GLN A 18 -9.58 8.85 7.35
CA GLN A 18 -10.39 9.33 6.23
C GLN A 18 -9.60 10.27 5.31
N ALA A 19 -8.70 11.09 5.86
CA ALA A 19 -7.77 11.91 5.09
C ALA A 19 -6.74 11.08 4.31
N ARG A 20 -6.32 9.93 4.84
CA ARG A 20 -5.51 8.93 4.11
C ARG A 20 -6.22 8.30 2.92
N LYS A 21 -7.53 8.54 2.75
CA LYS A 21 -8.32 8.04 1.62
C LYS A 21 -8.35 8.97 0.39
N ALA A 22 -7.47 9.96 0.29
CA ALA A 22 -7.31 10.70 -0.97
C ALA A 22 -6.22 10.06 -1.86
N PRO A 23 -6.39 10.04 -3.20
CA PRO A 23 -5.36 9.56 -4.12
C PRO A 23 -4.01 10.26 -3.90
N GLY A 24 -2.92 9.49 -3.89
CA GLY A 24 -1.56 10.01 -3.73
C GLY A 24 -1.13 10.36 -2.31
N VAL A 25 -2.02 10.30 -1.30
CA VAL A 25 -1.66 10.61 0.09
C VAL A 25 -0.59 9.65 0.63
N SER A 26 -0.69 8.35 0.37
CA SER A 26 0.32 7.37 0.79
C SER A 26 1.72 7.70 0.26
N GLN A 27 1.81 8.22 -0.97
CA GLN A 27 3.10 8.59 -1.56
C GLN A 27 3.69 9.86 -0.95
N ALA A 28 2.85 10.88 -0.74
CA ALA A 28 3.26 12.12 -0.09
C ALA A 28 3.67 11.87 1.36
N GLU A 29 2.88 11.06 2.08
CA GLU A 29 3.15 10.67 3.47
C GLU A 29 4.45 9.87 3.58
N GLY A 30 4.68 8.89 2.69
CA GLY A 30 5.92 8.13 2.61
C GLY A 30 7.15 9.02 2.39
N ALA A 31 7.05 10.01 1.50
CA ALA A 31 8.14 10.96 1.26
C ALA A 31 8.43 11.85 2.48
N VAL A 32 7.39 12.39 3.12
CA VAL A 32 7.53 13.24 4.32
C VAL A 32 8.13 12.44 5.48
N LYS A 33 7.62 11.23 5.74
CA LYS A 33 8.16 10.35 6.78
C LYS A 33 9.59 9.90 6.47
N GLY A 34 9.87 9.60 5.20
CA GLY A 34 11.17 9.16 4.73
C GLY A 34 12.27 10.23 4.84
N ALA A 35 11.92 11.51 4.75
CA ALA A 35 12.88 12.60 4.83
C ALA A 35 13.68 12.62 6.15
N VAL A 36 13.10 12.08 7.23
CA VAL A 36 13.70 12.05 8.58
C VAL A 36 13.91 10.63 9.11
N ALA A 37 13.58 9.59 8.33
CA ALA A 37 13.68 8.20 8.76
C ALA A 37 15.15 7.79 8.99
N SER A 38 15.39 7.08 10.09
CA SER A 38 16.61 6.30 10.32
C SER A 38 16.45 4.88 9.79
N GLU A 39 17.51 4.08 9.87
CA GLU A 39 17.47 2.65 9.56
C GLU A 39 16.37 1.91 10.35
N ASP A 40 16.29 2.16 11.66
CA ASP A 40 15.31 1.54 12.57
C ASP A 40 13.85 1.86 12.22
N ASP A 41 13.59 2.94 11.47
CA ASP A 41 12.26 3.33 11.01
C ASP A 41 11.81 2.59 9.74
N LEU A 42 12.73 1.86 9.10
CA LEU A 42 12.48 1.11 7.87
C LEU A 42 11.76 -0.21 8.19
N ALA A 43 10.85 -0.59 7.31
CA ALA A 43 10.15 -1.87 7.39
C ALA A 43 11.03 -3.08 6.98
N ILE A 44 12.30 -2.84 6.64
CA ILE A 44 13.29 -3.86 6.32
C ILE A 44 14.32 -3.84 7.46
N PRO A 45 14.32 -4.85 8.34
CA PRO A 45 15.29 -4.93 9.44
C PRO A 45 16.72 -5.04 8.92
N ASP A 46 17.69 -4.51 9.67
CA ASP A 46 19.13 -4.58 9.39
C ASP A 46 19.47 -4.14 7.95
N TYR A 47 18.82 -3.06 7.47
CA TYR A 47 18.88 -2.62 6.08
C TYR A 47 20.30 -2.34 5.58
N ASP A 48 21.13 -1.68 6.40
CA ASP A 48 22.49 -1.30 6.04
C ASP A 48 23.42 -2.52 6.01
N SER A 49 23.03 -3.62 6.66
CA SER A 49 23.76 -4.89 6.61
C SER A 49 23.39 -5.77 5.42
N LYS A 50 22.36 -5.40 4.63
CA LYS A 50 21.86 -6.22 3.52
C LYS A 50 22.44 -5.81 2.18
N ASN A 51 22.64 -6.81 1.32
CA ASN A 51 23.00 -6.55 -0.07
C ASN A 51 21.76 -6.13 -0.89
N ALA A 52 22.01 -5.57 -2.08
CA ALA A 52 20.95 -5.05 -2.94
C ALA A 52 19.90 -6.10 -3.34
N SER A 53 20.29 -7.37 -3.51
CA SER A 53 19.37 -8.45 -3.91
C SER A 53 18.41 -8.83 -2.77
N GLU A 54 18.91 -8.89 -1.53
CA GLU A 54 18.09 -9.12 -0.35
C GLU A 54 17.07 -7.99 -0.16
N ILE A 55 17.51 -6.75 -0.32
CA ILE A 55 16.63 -5.57 -0.23
C ILE A 55 15.58 -5.60 -1.33
N VAL A 56 15.96 -5.84 -2.59
CA VAL A 56 15.03 -5.93 -3.73
C VAL A 56 13.93 -6.97 -3.49
N THR A 57 14.27 -8.09 -2.84
CA THR A 57 13.30 -9.12 -2.48
C THR A 57 12.31 -8.60 -1.44
N ALA A 58 12.81 -7.97 -0.38
CA ALA A 58 11.98 -7.42 0.70
C ALA A 58 11.05 -6.28 0.23
N LEU A 59 11.49 -5.45 -0.73
CA LEU A 59 10.71 -4.32 -1.26
C LEU A 59 9.32 -4.70 -1.77
N THR A 60 9.17 -5.88 -2.36
CA THR A 60 7.90 -6.34 -2.97
C THR A 60 6.78 -6.49 -1.93
N GLY A 61 7.12 -6.69 -0.66
CA GLY A 61 6.17 -6.81 0.44
C GLY A 61 5.77 -5.49 1.10
N LEU A 62 6.36 -4.36 0.70
CA LEU A 62 6.19 -3.09 1.40
C LEU A 62 4.95 -2.32 0.95
N SER A 63 4.47 -1.43 1.83
CA SER A 63 3.43 -0.45 1.50
C SER A 63 3.99 0.72 0.68
N GLN A 64 3.14 1.51 0.01
CA GLN A 64 3.56 2.76 -0.65
C GLN A 64 4.23 3.74 0.32
N ILE A 65 3.80 3.77 1.59
CA ILE A 65 4.42 4.60 2.63
C ILE A 65 5.83 4.09 2.93
N ASP A 66 6.00 2.78 3.15
CA ASP A 66 7.29 2.19 3.48
C ASP A 66 8.27 2.22 2.30
N LEU A 67 7.78 2.03 1.07
CA LEU A 67 8.55 2.25 -0.15
C LEU A 67 9.05 3.70 -0.24
N GLY A 68 8.22 4.68 0.16
CA GLY A 68 8.61 6.09 0.23
C GLY A 68 9.70 6.36 1.26
N LYS A 69 9.63 5.70 2.43
CA LYS A 69 10.69 5.78 3.44
C LYS A 69 12.02 5.21 2.94
N VAL A 70 11.98 4.02 2.35
CA VAL A 70 13.19 3.37 1.82
C VAL A 70 13.79 4.16 0.65
N ASP A 71 12.97 4.75 -0.24
CA ASP A 71 13.46 5.62 -1.32
C ASP A 71 14.23 6.82 -0.79
N ALA A 72 13.66 7.52 0.20
CA ALA A 72 14.28 8.70 0.80
C ALA A 72 15.55 8.33 1.59
N TYR A 73 15.52 7.22 2.33
CA TYR A 73 16.68 6.71 3.04
C TYR A 73 17.81 6.35 2.07
N GLU A 74 17.52 5.56 1.04
CA GLU A 74 18.52 5.10 0.07
C GLU A 74 19.17 6.26 -0.69
N ARG A 75 18.40 7.29 -1.09
CA ARG A 75 18.93 8.49 -1.76
C ARG A 75 19.87 9.33 -0.91
N ARG A 76 19.68 9.32 0.41
CA ARG A 76 20.52 10.06 1.36
C ARG A 76 21.79 9.31 1.73
N HIS A 77 21.79 7.99 1.56
CA HIS A 77 22.90 7.11 1.91
C HIS A 77 23.56 6.60 0.62
N GLU A 78 23.62 5.28 0.42
CA GLU A 78 24.42 4.66 -0.63
C GLU A 78 23.93 4.91 -2.06
N SER A 79 22.68 5.35 -2.26
CA SER A 79 22.10 5.63 -3.58
C SER A 79 22.23 4.46 -4.56
N ARG A 80 22.06 3.22 -4.10
CA ARG A 80 22.20 2.01 -4.92
C ARG A 80 21.11 2.00 -5.99
N ALA A 81 21.54 2.19 -7.24
CA ALA A 81 20.64 2.33 -8.39
C ALA A 81 19.68 1.15 -8.59
N THR A 82 20.09 -0.07 -8.22
CA THR A 82 19.22 -1.26 -8.31
C THR A 82 18.02 -1.18 -7.38
N ILE A 83 18.21 -0.69 -6.15
CA ILE A 83 17.15 -0.50 -5.17
C ILE A 83 16.21 0.61 -5.63
N LEU A 84 16.76 1.79 -5.97
CA LEU A 84 15.96 2.94 -6.43
C LEU A 84 15.13 2.61 -7.68
N ARG A 85 15.69 1.86 -8.64
CA ARG A 85 14.93 1.38 -9.81
C ARG A 85 13.79 0.45 -9.40
N LYS A 86 14.06 -0.54 -8.54
CA LYS A 86 13.02 -1.46 -8.06
C LYS A 86 11.89 -0.70 -7.35
N ILE A 87 12.23 0.25 -6.47
CA ILE A 87 11.23 1.11 -5.82
C ILE A 87 10.41 1.86 -6.86
N GLY A 88 11.04 2.44 -7.88
CA GLY A 88 10.33 3.11 -8.99
C GLY A 88 9.32 2.22 -9.72
N THR A 89 9.58 0.90 -9.81
CA THR A 89 8.63 -0.06 -10.42
C THR A 89 7.47 -0.47 -9.51
N LEU A 90 7.68 -0.40 -8.19
CA LEU A 90 6.67 -0.75 -7.18
C LEU A 90 5.82 0.47 -6.80
N ARG A 91 6.37 1.69 -6.86
CA ARG A 91 5.59 2.88 -6.59
C ARG A 91 4.54 3.10 -7.68
N GLY A 92 3.32 3.38 -7.26
CA GLY A 92 2.20 3.59 -8.15
C GLY A 92 0.95 4.02 -7.37
N PRO A 93 -0.16 4.31 -8.07
CA PRO A 93 -1.43 4.50 -7.41
C PRO A 93 -1.87 3.19 -6.77
N GLU A 94 -2.35 3.28 -5.53
CA GLU A 94 -3.07 2.19 -4.88
C GLU A 94 -4.39 1.91 -5.62
N PRO A 95 -4.93 0.67 -5.56
CA PRO A 95 -6.23 0.33 -6.15
C PRO A 95 -7.35 1.26 -5.69
N TRP A 96 -7.31 1.62 -4.41
CA TRP A 96 -8.05 2.71 -3.83
C TRP A 96 -7.26 3.30 -2.67
N PRO A 97 -7.55 4.53 -2.26
CA PRO A 97 -6.76 5.18 -1.23
C PRO A 97 -6.78 4.45 0.14
N GLY A 98 -5.59 4.26 0.70
CA GLY A 98 -5.36 3.54 1.96
C GLY A 98 -5.35 2.02 1.81
N TYR A 99 -5.32 1.49 0.59
CA TYR A 99 -5.36 0.05 0.30
C TYR A 99 -4.30 -0.76 1.04
N ASP A 100 -3.07 -0.26 1.10
CA ASP A 100 -1.95 -0.98 1.68
C ASP A 100 -2.05 -1.15 3.21
N GLU A 101 -2.90 -0.34 3.86
CA GLU A 101 -3.17 -0.42 5.29
C GLU A 101 -4.29 -1.42 5.63
N LEU A 102 -5.04 -1.88 4.63
CA LEU A 102 -6.15 -2.81 4.84
C LEU A 102 -5.65 -4.23 5.04
N THR A 103 -6.29 -4.94 5.97
CA THR A 103 -6.16 -6.39 6.12
C THR A 103 -6.81 -7.13 4.95
N VAL A 104 -6.47 -8.40 4.78
CA VAL A 104 -7.07 -9.26 3.74
C VAL A 104 -8.60 -9.30 3.88
N ASP A 105 -9.12 -9.37 5.11
CA ASP A 105 -10.57 -9.43 5.34
C ASP A 105 -11.27 -8.10 5.05
N GLU A 106 -10.64 -6.96 5.36
CA GLU A 106 -11.17 -5.65 4.98
C GLU A 106 -11.18 -5.46 3.46
N VAL A 107 -10.14 -5.94 2.75
CA VAL A 107 -10.11 -5.91 1.28
C VAL A 107 -11.20 -6.82 0.70
N ARG A 108 -11.35 -8.04 1.21
CA ARG A 108 -12.41 -8.98 0.79
C ARG A 108 -13.81 -8.37 0.93
N ASN A 109 -14.06 -7.69 2.05
CA ASN A 109 -15.32 -7.01 2.29
C ASN A 109 -15.53 -5.85 1.31
N ALA A 110 -14.49 -5.05 1.05
CA ALA A 110 -14.55 -3.96 0.08
C ALA A 110 -14.83 -4.45 -1.36
N LEU A 111 -14.33 -5.64 -1.72
CA LEU A 111 -14.55 -6.24 -3.03
C LEU A 111 -15.94 -6.88 -3.21
N GLY A 112 -16.59 -7.33 -2.13
CA GLY A 112 -17.87 -8.06 -2.16
C GLY A 112 -19.13 -7.22 -2.48
N GLY A 113 -19.01 -6.15 -3.28
CA GLY A 113 -20.09 -5.21 -3.62
C GLY A 113 -20.19 -4.88 -5.12
N ASP A 114 -20.66 -3.68 -5.46
CA ASP A 114 -20.84 -3.21 -6.86
C ASP A 114 -19.54 -2.63 -7.48
N HIS A 115 -18.39 -3.14 -7.03
CA HIS A 115 -17.05 -2.56 -7.23
C HIS A 115 -16.17 -3.38 -8.19
N GLY A 116 -16.66 -3.58 -9.42
CA GLY A 116 -15.97 -4.43 -10.40
C GLY A 116 -14.61 -3.88 -10.87
N ASP A 117 -14.47 -2.57 -11.01
CA ASP A 117 -13.21 -1.95 -11.50
C ASP A 117 -12.10 -1.99 -10.43
N GLU A 118 -12.50 -1.98 -9.15
CA GLU A 118 -11.63 -2.10 -7.99
C GLU A 118 -11.03 -3.51 -7.87
N ALA A 119 -11.77 -4.56 -8.25
CA ALA A 119 -11.27 -5.93 -8.26
C ALA A 119 -10.10 -6.12 -9.23
N ASN A 120 -10.21 -5.64 -10.48
CA ASN A 120 -9.12 -5.73 -11.44
C ASN A 120 -7.90 -4.91 -10.97
N SER A 121 -8.14 -3.71 -10.46
CA SER A 121 -7.08 -2.84 -9.93
C SER A 121 -6.34 -3.49 -8.76
N ALA A 122 -7.07 -4.10 -7.81
CA ALA A 122 -6.50 -4.84 -6.69
C ALA A 122 -5.67 -6.03 -7.17
N ARG A 123 -6.18 -6.83 -8.11
CA ARG A 123 -5.49 -7.99 -8.67
C ARG A 123 -4.17 -7.61 -9.33
N GLU A 124 -4.18 -6.63 -10.21
CA GLU A 124 -2.98 -6.16 -10.91
C GLU A 124 -1.95 -5.57 -9.95
N TYR A 125 -2.41 -4.87 -8.92
CA TYR A 125 -1.57 -4.29 -7.89
C TYR A 125 -0.92 -5.38 -7.03
N GLU A 126 -1.70 -6.34 -6.54
CA GLU A 126 -1.20 -7.46 -5.71
C GLU A 126 -0.15 -8.30 -6.44
N ARG A 127 -0.35 -8.60 -7.74
CA ARG A 127 0.62 -9.37 -8.55
C ARG A 127 1.98 -8.68 -8.68
N ARG A 128 2.00 -7.35 -8.59
CA ARG A 128 3.23 -6.54 -8.62
C ARG A 128 3.83 -6.33 -7.22
N HIS A 129 3.04 -6.58 -6.17
CA HIS A 129 3.35 -6.30 -4.77
C HIS A 129 3.23 -7.57 -3.91
N LYS A 130 2.58 -7.43 -2.75
CA LYS A 130 2.51 -8.37 -1.63
C LYS A 130 1.95 -9.74 -2.00
N SER A 131 1.29 -9.88 -3.15
CA SER A 131 0.71 -11.13 -3.64
C SER A 131 -0.13 -11.85 -2.58
N ARG A 132 -0.97 -11.10 -1.85
CA ARG A 132 -1.79 -11.65 -0.77
C ARG A 132 -2.80 -12.62 -1.35
N ALA A 133 -2.57 -13.92 -1.13
CA ALA A 133 -3.38 -14.99 -1.73
C ALA A 133 -4.89 -14.77 -1.53
N GLY A 134 -5.31 -14.45 -0.31
CA GLY A 134 -6.72 -14.22 -0.02
C GLY A 134 -7.34 -13.00 -0.69
N VAL A 135 -6.54 -12.03 -1.12
CA VAL A 135 -7.00 -10.87 -1.91
C VAL A 135 -7.09 -11.23 -3.39
N LEU A 136 -6.07 -11.92 -3.92
CA LEU A 136 -6.07 -12.41 -5.30
C LEU A 136 -7.28 -13.32 -5.58
N GLU A 137 -7.57 -14.26 -4.68
CA GLU A 137 -8.75 -15.13 -4.77
C GLU A 137 -10.07 -14.35 -4.77
N ALA A 138 -10.15 -13.29 -3.96
CA ALA A 138 -11.35 -12.46 -3.88
C ALA A 138 -11.55 -11.63 -5.15
N ALA A 139 -10.46 -11.05 -5.68
CA ALA A 139 -10.50 -10.29 -6.91
C ALA A 139 -10.83 -11.16 -8.14
N ASP A 140 -10.24 -12.37 -8.23
CA ASP A 140 -10.52 -13.33 -9.30
C ASP A 140 -12.00 -13.77 -9.31
N ARG A 141 -12.66 -13.84 -8.14
CA ARG A 141 -14.09 -14.19 -8.02
C ARG A 141 -15.03 -13.15 -8.62
N GLU A 142 -14.65 -11.87 -8.58
CA GLU A 142 -15.50 -10.76 -9.03
C GLU A 142 -15.39 -10.48 -10.55
N GLU A 143 -14.33 -10.96 -11.22
CA GLU A 143 -14.13 -10.77 -12.66
C GLU A 143 -15.30 -11.30 -13.52
N PRO A 144 -15.83 -12.53 -13.32
CA PRO A 144 -16.98 -13.03 -14.08
C PRO A 144 -18.23 -12.17 -13.90
N ALA A 145 -18.47 -11.66 -12.68
CA ALA A 145 -19.63 -10.82 -12.36
C ALA A 145 -19.53 -9.44 -13.02
N ARG A 146 -18.33 -8.87 -13.18
CA ARG A 146 -18.10 -7.64 -13.95
C ARG A 146 -18.32 -7.85 -15.44
N GLN A 147 -17.81 -8.94 -16.01
CA GLN A 147 -17.96 -9.25 -17.44
C GLN A 147 -19.44 -9.41 -17.83
N ALA A 148 -20.24 -10.08 -16.98
CA ALA A 148 -21.68 -10.22 -17.16
C ALA A 148 -22.45 -8.89 -17.05
N ARG A 149 -22.05 -7.99 -16.13
CA ARG A 149 -22.65 -6.64 -16.00
C ARG A 149 -22.32 -5.75 -17.21
N SER A 150 -21.09 -5.81 -17.72
CA SER A 150 -20.65 -5.03 -18.89
C SER A 150 -21.32 -5.46 -20.20
N SER A 151 -21.63 -6.76 -20.35
CA SER A 151 -22.33 -7.27 -21.53
C SER A 151 -23.84 -6.98 -21.52
N ALA A 152 -24.46 -6.91 -20.34
CA ALA A 152 -25.90 -6.59 -20.20
C ALA A 152 -26.21 -5.10 -20.40
N ALA A 153 -25.21 -4.22 -20.35
CA ALA A 153 -25.36 -2.77 -20.53
C ALA A 153 -25.19 -2.29 -21.99
N ARG A 154 -25.02 -3.21 -22.95
CA ARG A 154 -24.90 -2.94 -24.39
C ARG A 154 -26.16 -3.37 -25.14
#